data_AF-A0A1E9PGL3-F1
#
_entry.id   AF-A0A1E9PGL3-F1
#
_cell.length_a   1.000
_cell.length_b   1.000
_cell.length_c   1.000
_cell.angle_alpha   90.00
_cell.angle_beta   90.00
_cell.angle_gamma   90.00
#
_symmetry.space_group_name_H-M   'P 1'
#
loop_
_entity.id
_entity.type
_entity.pdbx_description
1 polymer ?
#
loop_
_entity_poly.entity_id
_entity_poly.type
_entity_poly.pdbx_seq_one_letter_code
_entity_poly.pdbx_strand_id
1 'polypeptide(L)'
;MEDKNPVLYFFAACGVFTMLAFIVLLLTTFFKDQHPLEVTSQPELIGQYDITGDSYTKRTLQIYRIETNQGEELVATEWRN
;
A
#
# COMPACT_ATOMS: atom_id res chain seq x y z
N MET A 1 -26.15 -44.90 23.03
CA MET A 1 -24.72 -44.54 23.08
C MET A 1 -24.38 -44.05 21.69
N GLU A 2 -24.06 -42.76 21.58
CA GLU A 2 -23.73 -42.15 20.29
C GLU A 2 -22.36 -42.68 19.86
N ASP A 3 -22.33 -43.45 18.77
CA ASP A 3 -21.09 -43.99 18.20
C ASP A 3 -20.24 -42.82 17.69
N LYS A 4 -19.39 -42.31 18.57
CA LYS A 4 -18.38 -41.32 18.22
C LYS A 4 -17.32 -42.02 17.39
N ASN A 5 -17.49 -42.02 16.07
CA ASN A 5 -16.49 -42.57 15.16
C ASN A 5 -15.24 -41.66 15.17
N PRO A 6 -14.15 -42.06 15.85
CA PRO A 6 -12.98 -41.20 16.05
C PRO A 6 -12.28 -40.86 14.74
N VAL A 7 -12.43 -41.72 13.72
CA VAL A 7 -11.87 -41.53 12.38
C VAL A 7 -12.57 -40.36 11.67
N LEU A 8 -13.89 -40.25 11.81
CA LEU A 8 -14.66 -39.14 11.23
C LEU A 8 -14.24 -37.80 11.85
N TYR A 9 -14.07 -37.76 13.17
CA TYR A 9 -13.61 -36.55 13.85
C TYR A 9 -12.18 -36.17 13.48
N PHE A 10 -11.30 -37.15 13.27
CA PHE A 10 -9.95 -36.89 12.77
C PHE A 10 -9.95 -36.24 11.39
N PHE A 11 -10.75 -36.77 10.44
CA PHE A 11 -10.86 -36.18 9.11
C PHE A 11 -11.52 -34.79 9.13
N ALA A 12 -12.54 -34.59 9.96
CA ALA A 12 -13.16 -33.28 10.14
C ALA A 12 -12.16 -32.26 10.71
N ALA A 13 -11.36 -32.65 11.72
CA ALA A 13 -10.31 -31.81 12.29
C ALA A 13 -9.22 -31.48 11.25
N CYS A 14 -8.78 -32.45 10.46
CA CYS A 14 -7.86 -32.22 9.35
C CYS A 14 -8.44 -31.25 8.31
N GLY A 15 -9.72 -31.39 7.96
CA GLY A 15 -10.40 -30.49 7.01
C GLY A 15 -10.49 -29.05 7.52
N VAL A 16 -10.80 -28.87 8.81
CA VAL A 16 -10.79 -27.54 9.44
C VAL A 16 -9.38 -26.95 9.46
N PHE A 17 -8.37 -27.76 9.80
CA PHE A 17 -6.98 -27.31 9.82
C PHE A 17 -6.49 -26.86 8.43
N THR A 18 -6.77 -27.62 7.37
CA THR A 18 -6.36 -27.25 6.01
C THR A 18 -7.07 -26.00 5.52
N MET A 19 -8.36 -25.84 5.85
CA MET A 19 -9.11 -24.62 5.54
C MET A 19 -8.50 -23.40 6.24
N LEU A 20 -8.19 -23.50 7.54
CA LEU A 20 -7.55 -22.42 8.29
C LEU A 20 -6.16 -22.09 7.75
N ALA A 21 -5.36 -23.11 7.41
CA ALA A 21 -4.05 -22.91 6.81
C ALA A 21 -4.14 -22.18 5.46
N PHE A 22 -5.14 -22.51 4.63
CA PHE A 22 -5.38 -21.83 3.37
C PHE A 22 -5.81 -20.37 3.55
N ILE A 23 -6.68 -20.09 4.54
CA ILE A 23 -7.07 -18.71 4.87
C ILE A 23 -5.85 -17.90 5.31
N VAL A 24 -5.01 -18.45 6.19
CA VAL A 24 -3.78 -17.77 6.64
C VAL A 24 -2.86 -17.50 5.45
N LEU A 25 -2.68 -18.47 4.54
CA LEU A 25 -1.89 -18.27 3.33
C LEU A 25 -2.42 -17.10 2.50
N LEU A 26 -3.72 -17.07 2.21
CA LEU A 26 -4.34 -15.97 1.48
C LEU A 26 -4.11 -14.63 2.17
N LEU A 27 -4.36 -14.54 3.48
CA LEU A 27 -4.15 -13.31 4.24
C LEU A 27 -2.69 -12.87 4.17
N THR A 28 -1.73 -13.78 4.31
CA THR A 28 -0.31 -13.41 4.17
C THR A 28 0.02 -12.93 2.77
N THR A 29 -0.54 -13.50 1.72
CA THR A 29 -0.34 -13.02 0.35
C THR A 29 -0.98 -11.65 0.13
N PHE A 30 -2.21 -11.43 0.62
CA PHE A 30 -2.92 -10.16 0.44
C PHE A 30 -2.33 -9.02 1.28
N PHE A 31 -1.85 -9.30 2.48
CA PHE A 31 -1.33 -8.27 3.39
C PHE A 31 0.18 -8.04 3.27
N LYS A 32 0.94 -8.93 2.61
CA LYS A 32 2.38 -8.73 2.38
C LYS A 32 2.70 -7.46 1.58
N ASP A 33 1.77 -7.02 0.73
CA ASP A 33 1.97 -5.84 -0.11
C ASP A 33 1.35 -4.56 0.48
N GLN A 34 0.72 -4.64 1.67
CA GLN A 34 0.14 -3.47 2.36
C GLN A 34 1.10 -2.84 3.37
N HIS A 35 2.38 -2.73 3.02
CA HIS A 35 3.24 -1.82 3.76
C HIS A 35 2.74 -0.39 3.54
N PRO A 36 2.50 0.40 4.61
CA PRO A 36 2.13 1.79 4.44
C PRO A 36 3.20 2.51 3.60
N LEU A 37 2.77 3.45 2.77
CA LEU A 37 3.72 4.25 1.98
C LEU A 37 4.62 5.00 2.95
N GLU A 38 5.90 4.68 2.94
CA GLU A 38 6.90 5.30 3.80
C GLU A 38 7.86 6.10 2.94
N VAL A 39 8.01 7.38 3.28
CA VAL A 39 9.00 8.27 2.66
C VAL A 39 10.37 7.91 3.22
N THR A 40 11.28 7.47 2.35
CA THR A 40 12.61 6.98 2.73
C THR A 40 13.71 8.02 2.54
N SER A 41 13.43 9.11 1.82
CA SER A 41 14.39 10.19 1.55
C SER A 41 13.79 11.58 1.76
N GLN A 42 14.66 12.59 1.79
CA GLN A 42 14.22 13.97 1.77
C GLN A 42 13.72 14.36 0.37
N PRO A 43 12.61 15.10 0.24
CA PRO A 43 12.13 15.56 -1.06
C PRO A 43 13.19 16.40 -1.79
N GLU A 44 13.46 16.04 -3.03
CA GLU A 44 14.39 16.76 -3.91
C GLU A 44 13.62 17.59 -4.93
N LEU A 45 13.86 18.90 -4.99
CA LEU A 45 13.26 19.76 -6.00
C LEU A 45 13.90 19.46 -7.37
N ILE A 46 13.12 18.90 -8.30
CA ILE A 46 13.59 18.56 -9.65
C ILE A 46 13.09 19.52 -10.73
N GLY A 47 12.10 20.36 -10.42
CA GLY A 47 11.56 21.32 -11.38
C GLY A 47 10.80 22.46 -10.70
N GLN A 48 10.92 23.65 -11.26
CA GLN A 48 10.15 24.81 -10.86
C GLN A 48 9.70 25.57 -12.11
N TYR A 49 8.41 25.85 -12.20
CA TYR A 49 7.77 26.53 -13.32
C TYR A 49 6.95 27.70 -12.82
N ASP A 50 7.25 28.90 -13.34
CA ASP A 50 6.42 30.07 -13.10
C ASP A 50 5.29 30.11 -14.13
N ILE A 51 4.06 30.07 -13.62
CA ILE A 51 2.83 30.09 -14.41
C ILE A 51 2.18 31.45 -14.22
N THR A 52 2.04 32.21 -15.31
CA THR A 52 1.26 33.45 -15.31
C THR A 52 -0.14 33.14 -15.84
N GLY A 53 -1.14 33.20 -14.98
CA GLY A 53 -2.54 33.03 -15.39
C GLY A 53 -3.14 34.30 -16.00
N ASP A 54 -4.30 34.15 -16.66
CA ASP A 54 -5.04 35.24 -17.34
C ASP A 54 -5.32 36.47 -16.45
N SER A 55 -5.36 36.29 -15.13
CA SER A 55 -5.62 37.35 -14.15
C SER A 55 -4.37 38.04 -13.59
N TYR A 56 -3.23 38.00 -14.28
CA TYR A 56 -1.91 38.45 -13.78
C TYR A 56 -1.47 37.80 -12.46
N THR A 57 -2.12 36.70 -12.06
CA THR A 57 -1.76 35.96 -10.86
C THR A 57 -0.53 35.11 -11.18
N LYS A 58 0.56 35.38 -10.45
CA LYS A 58 1.78 34.58 -10.54
C LYS A 58 1.62 33.35 -9.65
N ARG A 59 1.73 32.19 -10.26
CA ARG A 59 1.77 30.89 -9.58
C ARG A 59 3.12 30.27 -9.82
N THR A 60 3.62 29.52 -8.85
CA THR A 60 4.85 28.75 -9.00
C THR A 60 4.53 27.29 -8.75
N LEU A 61 4.74 26.46 -9.76
CA LEU A 61 4.62 25.01 -9.67
C LEU A 61 6.00 24.42 -9.37
N GLN A 62 6.12 23.73 -8.25
CA GLN A 62 7.33 23.00 -7.86
C GLN A 62 7.06 21.50 -7.93
N ILE A 63 7.97 20.77 -8.56
CA ILE A 63 7.94 19.31 -8.67
C ILE A 63 9.06 18.74 -7.82
N TYR A 64 8.69 17.89 -6.88
CA TYR A 64 9.59 17.19 -5.99
C TYR A 64 9.64 15.72 -6.35
N ARG A 65 10.85 15.15 -6.36
CA ARG A 65 11.07 13.71 -6.36
C ARG A 65 11.21 13.25 -4.92
N ILE A 66 10.48 12.19 -4.57
CA ILE A 66 10.53 11.57 -3.25
C ILE A 66 10.76 10.08 -3.44
N GLU A 67 11.73 9.51 -2.72
CA GLU A 67 11.90 8.06 -2.67
C GLU A 67 10.99 7.49 -1.58
N THR A 68 10.30 6.41 -1.93
CA THR A 68 9.45 5.66 -1.02
C THR A 68 9.89 4.20 -0.95
N ASN A 69 9.38 3.48 0.05
CA ASN A 69 9.52 2.03 0.13
C ASN A 69 8.90 1.26 -1.06
N GLN A 70 8.14 1.94 -1.93
CA GLN A 70 7.51 1.38 -3.14
C GLN A 70 8.16 1.90 -4.45
N GLY A 71 9.14 2.80 -4.38
CA GLY A 71 9.83 3.38 -5.53
C GLY A 71 9.87 4.91 -5.53
N GLU A 72 10.26 5.49 -6.66
CA GLU A 72 10.28 6.96 -6.85
C GLU A 72 8.88 7.49 -7.17
N GLU A 73 8.48 8.57 -6.48
CA GLU A 73 7.22 9.27 -6.72
C GLU A 73 7.49 10.77 -6.98
N LEU A 74 6.65 11.37 -7.84
CA LEU A 74 6.70 12.78 -8.17
C LEU A 74 5.53 13.51 -7.52
N VAL A 75 5.83 14.49 -6.68
CA VAL A 75 4.83 15.31 -5.98
C VAL A 75 4.90 16.73 -6.50
N ALA A 76 3.75 17.29 -6.86
CA ALA A 76 3.63 18.66 -7.35
C ALA A 76 2.98 19.56 -6.29
N THR A 77 3.60 20.71 -6.03
CA THR A 77 3.09 21.74 -5.12
C THR A 77 2.92 23.05 -5.90
N GLU A 78 1.74 23.65 -5.80
CA GLU A 78 1.46 24.96 -6.40
C GLU A 78 1.43 26.04 -5.31
N TRP A 79 2.23 27.09 -5.51
CA TRP A 79 2.24 28.27 -4.67
C TRP A 79 1.58 29.44 -5.39
N ARG A 80 0.80 30.22 -4.67
CA ARG A 80 0.20 31.47 -5.15
C ARG A 80 0.84 32.64 -4.41
N ASN A 81 1.46 33.55 -5.16
CA ASN A 81 1.91 34.84 -4.63
C ASN A 81 0.76 35.85 -4.54
#